data_AF-A0A7S2AKS4-F1
#
_entry.id   AF-A0A7S2AKS4-F1
#
_cell.length_a   1.000
_cell.length_b   1.000
_cell.length_c   1.000
_cell.angle_alpha   90.00
_cell.angle_beta   90.00
_cell.angle_gamma   90.00
#
_symmetry.space_group_name_H-M   'P 1'
#
loop_
_entity.id
_entity.type
_entity.pdbx_description
1 polymer ?
#
loop_
_entity_poly.entity_id
_entity_poly.type
_entity_poly.pdbx_seq_one_letter_code
_entity_poly.pdbx_strand_id
1 'polypeptide(L)'
;MQDSLGGRCKTVIIATISPALSAVEETISTLTYAEQASGIQNRPVASSLLRTLRYQGSGEVRGDGSNTGQGNCDFAELEMKVAYLSQEVEEAQAALARQYREAKDQAERAQAAEERLSETEDRLESA
;
A
#
# COMPACT_ATOMS: atom_id res chain seq x y z
N MET A 1 18.89 -11.19 -16.81
CA MET A 1 18.38 -9.96 -17.46
C MET A 1 16.86 -9.83 -17.44
N GLN A 2 16.09 -10.88 -17.10
CA GLN A 2 14.62 -10.85 -17.13
C GLN A 2 13.99 -9.75 -16.25
N ASP A 3 14.63 -9.37 -15.14
CA ASP A 3 14.09 -8.31 -14.27
C ASP A 3 14.41 -6.88 -14.72
N SER A 4 15.36 -6.72 -15.65
CA SER A 4 15.86 -5.40 -16.10
C SER A 4 15.09 -4.83 -17.29
N LEU A 5 14.42 -5.65 -18.10
CA LEU A 5 13.65 -5.20 -19.27
C LEU A 5 12.21 -5.70 -19.12
N GLY A 6 11.27 -4.78 -18.95
CA GLY A 6 9.86 -5.05 -18.66
C GLY A 6 9.56 -5.38 -17.19
N GLY A 7 10.56 -5.33 -16.30
CA GLY A 7 10.46 -5.75 -14.91
C GLY A 7 10.26 -4.62 -13.90
N ARG A 8 10.62 -4.91 -12.64
CA ARG A 8 10.41 -4.03 -11.46
C ARG A 8 11.58 -3.07 -11.17
N CYS A 9 12.52 -2.94 -12.10
CA CYS A 9 13.75 -2.18 -11.91
C CYS A 9 13.77 -0.90 -12.76
N LYS A 10 14.43 0.16 -12.27
CA LYS A 10 14.82 1.30 -13.11
C LYS A 10 16.03 0.88 -13.94
N THR A 11 15.93 0.96 -15.26
CA THR A 11 16.96 0.48 -16.18
C THR A 11 17.43 1.61 -17.07
N VAL A 12 18.74 1.71 -17.26
CA VAL A 12 19.39 2.68 -18.14
C VAL A 12 20.25 1.88 -19.11
N ILE A 13 20.18 2.22 -20.39
CA ILE A 13 21.01 1.64 -21.44
C ILE A 13 21.98 2.72 -21.92
N ILE A 14 23.25 2.36 -21.98
CA ILE A 14 24.32 3.26 -22.44
C ILE A 14 24.84 2.72 -23.76
N ALA A 15 24.61 3.46 -24.84
CA ALA A 15 25.14 3.15 -26.16
C ALA A 15 26.53 3.80 -26.31
N THR A 16 27.57 2.98 -26.42
CA THR A 16 28.93 3.45 -26.69
C THR A 16 29.21 3.34 -28.18
N ILE A 17 29.46 4.47 -28.84
CA ILE A 17 29.71 4.53 -30.28
C ILE A 17 31.06 5.19 -30.58
N SER A 18 31.64 4.84 -31.71
CA SER A 18 32.88 5.43 -32.20
C SER A 18 32.56 6.45 -33.30
N PRO A 19 33.18 7.64 -33.30
CA PRO A 19 32.95 8.65 -34.35
C PRO A 19 33.65 8.34 -35.68
N ALA A 20 34.33 7.19 -35.81
CA ALA A 20 35.06 6.82 -37.01
C ALA A 20 34.13 6.48 -38.18
N LEU A 21 34.49 6.89 -39.40
CA LEU A 21 33.70 6.64 -40.61
C LEU A 21 33.53 5.13 -40.90
N SER A 22 34.54 4.32 -40.57
CA SER A 22 34.49 2.86 -40.73
C SER A 22 33.48 2.19 -39.80
N ALA A 23 33.07 2.85 -38.72
CA ALA A 23 32.15 2.30 -37.72
C ALA A 23 30.70 2.77 -37.92
N VAL A 24 30.38 3.45 -39.03
CA VAL A 24 29.06 4.04 -39.27
C VAL A 24 27.95 2.99 -39.33
N GLU A 25 28.19 1.87 -40.00
CA GLU A 25 27.19 0.79 -40.11
C GLU A 25 26.88 0.14 -38.74
N GLU A 26 27.92 -0.09 -37.92
CA GLU A 26 27.77 -0.60 -36.55
C GLU A 26 27.10 0.44 -35.63
N THR A 27 27.42 1.72 -35.83
CA THR A 27 26.84 2.84 -35.08
C THR A 27 25.35 2.95 -35.36
N ILE A 28 24.91 2.83 -36.62
CA ILE A 28 23.49 2.82 -36.99
C ILE A 28 22.78 1.63 -36.33
N SER A 29 23.40 0.46 -36.36
CA SER A 29 22.84 -0.74 -35.72
C SER A 29 22.68 -0.56 -34.20
N THR A 30 23.68 0.05 -33.55
CA THR A 30 23.66 0.33 -32.11
C THR A 30 22.60 1.37 -31.74
N LEU A 31 22.46 2.44 -32.52
CA LEU A 31 21.46 3.48 -32.32
C LEU A 31 20.04 2.95 -32.53
N THR A 32 19.82 2.14 -33.56
CA THR A 32 18.52 1.52 -33.83
C THR A 32 18.08 0.63 -32.66
N TYR A 33 19.02 -0.12 -32.07
CA TYR A 33 18.72 -0.90 -30.87
C TYR A 33 18.39 -0.01 -29.66
N ALA A 34 19.15 1.07 -29.45
CA ALA A 34 18.89 2.01 -28.36
C ALA A 34 17.51 2.67 -28.47
N GLU A 35 17.09 3.02 -29.68
CA GLU A 35 15.77 3.58 -29.97
C GLU A 35 14.65 2.59 -29.64
N GLN A 36 14.76 1.33 -30.10
CA GLN A 36 13.79 0.28 -29.77
C GLN A 36 13.74 0.01 -28.27
N ALA A 37 14.90 0.02 -27.60
CA ALA A 37 14.98 -0.24 -26.17
C ALA A 37 14.41 0.90 -25.32
N SER A 38 14.39 2.14 -25.82
CA SER A 38 13.67 3.26 -25.19
C SER A 38 12.15 3.01 -25.11
N GLY A 39 11.61 2.16 -25.98
CA GLY A 39 10.20 1.77 -25.95
C GLY A 39 9.85 0.78 -24.83
N ILE A 40 10.85 0.24 -24.11
CA ILE A 40 10.64 -0.75 -23.05
C ILE A 40 10.13 -0.03 -21.79
N GLN A 41 8.87 -0.23 -21.47
CA GLN A 41 8.25 0.31 -20.26
C GLN A 41 8.49 -0.63 -19.07
N ASN A 42 9.33 -0.19 -18.12
CA ASN A 42 9.48 -0.87 -16.84
C ASN A 42 8.46 -0.34 -15.83
N ARG A 43 7.99 -1.22 -14.93
CA ARG A 43 7.10 -0.87 -13.82
C ARG A 43 7.87 -0.94 -12.50
N PRO A 44 8.69 0.08 -12.17
CA PRO A 44 9.47 0.05 -10.95
C PRO A 44 8.52 0.07 -9.75
N VAL A 45 8.47 -1.06 -9.04
CA VAL A 45 7.72 -1.14 -7.78
C VAL A 45 8.59 -0.50 -6.71
N ALA A 46 8.08 0.53 -6.04
CA ALA A 46 8.79 1.15 -4.93
C ALA A 46 8.98 0.12 -3.79
N SER A 47 10.15 -0.53 -3.76
CA SER A 47 10.59 -1.40 -2.66
C SER A 47 10.99 -0.56 -1.45
N SER A 48 10.07 0.26 -0.95
CA SER A 48 10.40 1.30 0.02
C SER A 48 9.18 1.72 0.85
N LEU A 49 8.44 0.78 1.41
CA LEU A 49 7.73 1.11 2.66
C LEU A 49 8.77 1.37 3.78
N LEU A 50 9.85 0.58 3.82
CA LEU A 50 10.93 0.70 4.82
C LEU A 50 11.97 1.81 4.54
N ARG A 51 12.12 2.29 3.30
CA ARG A 51 13.11 3.33 2.96
C ARG A 51 12.52 4.74 2.99
N THR A 52 11.21 4.92 2.80
CA THR A 52 10.53 6.20 2.99
C THR A 52 10.46 6.58 4.47
N LEU A 53 10.19 5.59 5.35
CA LEU A 53 10.22 5.78 6.80
C LEU A 53 11.62 6.15 7.32
N ARG A 54 12.70 5.65 6.69
CA ARG A 54 14.08 6.00 7.06
C ARG A 54 14.55 7.36 6.55
N TYR A 55 13.90 7.93 5.52
CA TYR A 55 14.26 9.25 4.99
C TYR A 55 13.60 10.41 5.77
N GLN A 56 12.46 10.18 6.44
CA GLN A 56 11.85 11.19 7.32
C GLN A 56 12.57 11.36 8.67
N GLY A 57 13.54 10.49 9.00
CA GLY A 57 14.28 10.56 10.27
C GLY A 57 15.52 11.46 10.28
N SER A 58 15.99 11.95 9.13
CA SER A 58 17.20 12.78 9.05
C SER A 58 17.04 13.83 7.96
N GLY A 59 17.01 15.09 8.38
CA GLY A 59 16.69 16.26 7.56
C GLY A 59 17.59 16.53 6.35
N GLU A 60 17.04 17.39 5.51
CA GLU A 60 17.59 18.10 4.35
C GLU A 60 17.94 17.28 3.09
N VAL A 61 17.28 17.62 1.96
CA VAL A 61 17.91 18.22 0.76
C VAL A 61 16.83 18.74 -0.20
N ARG A 62 16.98 20.03 -0.58
CA ARG A 62 16.31 20.72 -1.71
C ARG A 62 16.83 20.22 -3.06
N GLY A 63 16.00 20.34 -4.11
CA GLY A 63 16.41 20.31 -5.52
C GLY A 63 15.42 19.48 -6.34
N ASP A 64 14.42 20.09 -6.97
CA ASP A 64 14.46 20.65 -8.34
C ASP A 64 14.56 19.57 -9.44
N GLY A 65 13.71 19.69 -10.47
CA GLY A 65 13.74 18.82 -11.64
C GLY A 65 12.39 18.23 -12.04
N SER A 66 11.76 18.91 -12.98
CA SER A 66 10.60 18.50 -13.78
C SER A 66 10.64 17.08 -14.37
N ASN A 67 9.43 16.55 -14.60
CA ASN A 67 9.06 15.66 -15.69
C ASN A 67 9.38 14.15 -15.51
N THR A 68 8.33 13.32 -15.42
CA THR A 68 7.89 12.37 -16.49
C THR A 68 6.93 11.36 -15.86
N GLY A 69 5.78 11.13 -16.52
CA GLY A 69 4.63 10.40 -16.00
C GLY A 69 4.89 8.98 -15.49
N GLN A 70 4.88 8.84 -14.16
CA GLN A 70 4.75 7.58 -13.46
C GLN A 70 3.52 7.65 -12.56
N GLY A 71 2.46 6.90 -12.88
CA GLY A 71 1.28 6.85 -12.01
C GLY A 71 0.08 6.03 -12.48
N ASN A 72 -0.13 5.80 -13.79
CA ASN A 72 -1.33 5.06 -14.24
C ASN A 72 -1.15 3.53 -14.25
N CYS A 73 -0.64 2.96 -13.17
CA CYS A 73 -1.22 1.70 -12.71
C CYS A 73 -2.56 2.09 -12.09
N ASP A 74 -3.65 1.89 -12.85
CA ASP A 74 -5.04 2.24 -12.56
C ASP A 74 -5.31 2.74 -11.13
N PHE A 75 -5.15 4.04 -10.95
CA PHE A 75 -5.56 4.73 -9.73
C PHE A 75 -7.04 4.44 -9.44
N ALA A 76 -7.85 4.30 -10.50
CA ALA A 76 -9.26 3.91 -10.42
C ALA A 76 -9.48 2.49 -9.86
N GLU A 77 -8.64 1.51 -10.22
CA GLU A 77 -8.75 0.14 -9.69
C GLU A 77 -8.34 0.10 -8.21
N LEU A 78 -7.33 0.88 -7.85
CA LEU A 78 -6.90 1.02 -6.46
C LEU A 78 -7.93 1.78 -5.61
N GLU A 79 -8.51 2.86 -6.14
CA GLU A 79 -9.61 3.58 -5.49
C GLU A 79 -10.82 2.67 -5.26
N MET A 80 -11.20 1.88 -6.26
CA MET A 80 -12.30 0.91 -6.16
C MET A 80 -12.00 -0.15 -5.09
N LYS A 81 -10.76 -0.64 -5.01
CA LYS A 81 -10.37 -1.64 -4.00
C LYS A 81 -10.28 -1.05 -2.59
N VAL A 82 -9.81 0.20 -2.46
CA VAL A 82 -9.78 0.92 -1.17
C VAL A 82 -11.19 1.18 -0.68
N ALA A 83 -12.10 1.61 -1.56
CA ALA A 83 -13.51 1.83 -1.22
C ALA A 83 -14.18 0.53 -0.75
N TYR A 84 -14.00 -0.56 -1.50
CA TYR A 84 -14.55 -1.88 -1.14
C TYR A 84 -14.05 -2.38 0.22
N LEU A 85 -12.73 -2.32 0.46
CA LEU A 85 -12.16 -2.76 1.73
C LEU A 85 -12.57 -1.85 2.90
N SER A 86 -12.70 -0.54 2.67
CA SER A 86 -13.21 0.37 3.71
C SER A 86 -14.65 0.06 4.08
N GLN A 87 -15.48 -0.32 3.11
CA GLN A 87 -16.86 -0.74 3.36
C GLN A 87 -16.91 -2.02 4.17
N GLU A 88 -16.13 -3.05 3.82
CA GLU A 88 -16.07 -4.30 4.60
C GLU A 88 -15.65 -4.05 6.06
N VAL A 89 -14.65 -3.18 6.27
CA VAL A 89 -14.20 -2.83 7.63
C VAL A 89 -15.29 -2.10 8.41
N GLU A 90 -16.00 -1.18 7.78
CA GLU A 90 -17.10 -0.43 8.42
C GLU A 90 -18.28 -1.35 8.80
N GLU A 91 -18.65 -2.28 7.92
CA GLU A 91 -19.70 -3.27 8.19
C GLU A 91 -19.29 -4.21 9.34
N ALA A 92 -18.05 -4.69 9.36
CA ALA A 92 -17.52 -5.52 10.43
C ALA A 92 -17.49 -4.77 11.78
N GLN A 93 -17.08 -3.50 11.77
CA GLN A 93 -17.08 -2.64 12.96
C GLN A 93 -18.50 -2.39 13.50
N ALA A 94 -19.48 -2.17 12.60
CA ALA A 94 -20.87 -1.98 12.98
C ALA A 94 -21.49 -3.25 13.59
N ALA A 95 -21.18 -4.42 13.03
CA ALA A 95 -21.62 -5.70 13.58
C ALA A 95 -21.03 -5.95 14.98
N LEU A 96 -19.74 -5.70 15.15
CA LEU A 96 -19.06 -5.83 16.43
C LEU A 96 -19.64 -4.86 17.49
N ALA A 97 -19.94 -3.62 17.09
CA ALA A 97 -20.56 -2.64 17.98
C ALA A 97 -21.97 -3.06 18.47
N ARG A 98 -22.76 -3.75 17.62
CA ARG A 98 -24.06 -4.31 18.02
C ARG A 98 -23.91 -5.43 19.03
N GLN A 99 -22.99 -6.36 18.78
CA GLN A 99 -22.67 -7.45 19.70
C GLN A 99 -22.21 -6.93 21.07
N TYR A 100 -21.36 -5.88 21.10
CA TYR A 100 -20.96 -5.26 22.36
C TYR A 100 -22.12 -4.59 23.11
N ARG A 101 -23.07 -3.95 22.41
CA ARG A 101 -24.27 -3.38 23.05
C ARG A 101 -25.17 -4.45 23.64
N GLU A 102 -25.45 -5.51 22.89
CA GLU A 102 -26.26 -6.64 23.35
C GLU A 102 -25.61 -7.33 24.55
N ALA A 103 -24.30 -7.56 24.50
CA ALA A 103 -23.54 -8.12 25.61
C ALA A 103 -23.58 -7.22 26.85
N LYS A 104 -23.51 -5.90 26.66
CA LYS A 104 -23.62 -4.93 27.76
C LYS A 104 -25.01 -4.96 28.41
N ASP A 105 -26.07 -4.95 27.62
CA ASP A 105 -27.45 -5.03 28.12
C ASP A 105 -27.71 -6.37 28.83
N GLN A 106 -27.11 -7.46 28.35
CA GLN A 106 -27.17 -8.77 29.02
C GLN A 106 -26.43 -8.76 30.36
N ALA A 107 -25.25 -8.12 30.43
CA ALA A 107 -24.49 -7.98 31.66
C ALA A 107 -25.21 -7.12 32.71
N GLU A 108 -25.81 -6.00 32.32
CA GLU A 108 -26.58 -5.15 33.23
C GLU A 108 -27.82 -5.88 33.77
N ARG A 109 -28.51 -6.67 32.93
CA ARG A 109 -29.63 -7.51 33.40
C ARG A 109 -29.20 -8.63 34.34
N ALA A 110 -28.03 -9.23 34.10
CA ALA A 110 -27.47 -10.25 34.98
C ALA A 110 -27.09 -9.65 36.34
N GLN A 111 -26.43 -8.50 36.37
CA GLN A 111 -26.06 -7.79 37.61
C GLN A 111 -27.30 -7.41 38.43
N ALA A 112 -28.34 -6.86 37.80
CA ALA A 112 -29.58 -6.54 38.50
C ALA A 112 -30.32 -7.78 39.04
N ALA A 113 -30.15 -8.95 38.43
CA ALA A 113 -30.69 -10.20 38.92
C ALA A 113 -29.88 -10.74 40.12
N GLU A 114 -28.56 -10.64 40.07
CA GLU A 114 -27.66 -10.99 41.17
C GLU A 114 -27.90 -10.13 42.41
N GLU A 115 -28.08 -8.80 42.25
CA GLU A 115 -28.41 -7.90 43.37
C GLU A 115 -29.78 -8.24 44.00
N ARG A 116 -30.78 -8.60 43.20
CA ARG A 116 -32.08 -9.03 43.73
C ARG A 116 -31.99 -10.35 44.50
N LEU A 117 -31.12 -11.26 44.06
CA LEU A 117 -30.88 -12.52 44.77
C LEU A 117 -30.16 -12.25 46.09
N SER A 118 -29.13 -11.39 46.11
CA SER A 118 -28.43 -11.03 47.35
C SER A 118 -29.37 -10.38 48.36
N GLU A 119 -30.25 -9.47 47.93
CA GLU A 119 -31.26 -8.86 48.80
C GLU A 119 -32.24 -9.89 49.40
N THR A 120 -32.57 -10.95 48.66
CA THR A 120 -33.45 -12.02 49.17
C THR A 120 -32.74 -12.97 50.12
N GLU A 121 -31.45 -13.24 49.89
CA GLU A 121 -30.61 -14.04 50.79
C GLU A 121 -30.43 -13.33 52.14
N ASP A 122 -30.09 -12.04 52.13
CA ASP A 122 -29.97 -11.22 53.35
C ASP A 122 -31.28 -11.21 54.17
N ARG A 123 -32.43 -11.15 53.49
CA ARG A 123 -33.75 -11.19 54.15
C ARG A 123 -34.03 -12.54 54.82
N LEU A 124 -33.61 -13.64 54.19
CA LEU A 124 -33.77 -14.99 54.77
C LEU A 124 -32.81 -15.23 55.93
N GLU A 125 -31.59 -14.69 55.90
CA GLU A 125 -30.63 -14.81 57.01
C GLU A 125 -31.03 -13.98 58.24
N SER A 126 -31.81 -12.92 58.06
CA SER A 126 -32.28 -12.04 59.13
C SER A 126 -33.59 -12.48 59.83
N ALA A 127 -34.23 -13.55 59.37
CA ALA A 127 -35.50 -14.10 59.88
C ALA A 127 -35.30 -15.37 60.73
#